data_AF-X0TXL0-F1
#
_entry.id   AF-X0TXL0-F1
#
_cell.length_a   1.000
_cell.length_b   1.000
_cell.length_c   1.000
_cell.angle_alpha   90.00
_cell.angle_beta   90.00
_cell.angle_gamma   90.00
#
_symmetry.space_group_name_H-M   'P 1'
#
loop_
_entity.id
_entity.type
_entity.pdbx_description
1 polymer ?
#
loop_
_entity_poly.entity_id
_entity_poly.type
_entity_poly.pdbx_seq_one_letter_code
_entity_poly.pdbx_strand_id
1 'polypeptide(L)'
;KDAQIDTLILGCTHYPFLQKVISEIMGPRIRLVNPAYNAVLDLKKILKENNLLKIDKNRKESYYTSGSPDNMKKVARAILNSFEYSIEKVIF
;
A
#
# COMPACT_ATOMS: atom_id res chain seq x y z
N LYS A 1 13.50 14.76 18.49
CA LYS A 1 14.57 14.71 17.45
C LYS A 1 15.86 14.11 18.01
N ASP A 2 15.76 13.43 19.15
CA ASP A 2 16.87 13.18 20.07
C ASP A 2 17.53 11.82 19.82
N ALA A 3 16.88 10.96 19.03
CA ALA A 3 17.37 9.65 18.63
C ALA A 3 18.44 9.69 17.53
N GLN A 4 18.82 10.88 17.02
CA GLN A 4 19.88 11.08 16.01
C GLN A 4 19.76 10.16 14.76
N ILE A 5 18.53 9.87 14.33
CA ILE A 5 18.30 9.06 13.12
C ILE A 5 18.52 9.88 11.85
N ASP A 6 18.92 9.22 10.76
CA ASP A 6 18.96 9.79 9.41
C ASP A 6 17.81 9.30 8.50
N THR A 7 17.15 8.22 8.91
CA THR A 7 16.15 7.49 8.12
C THR A 7 15.00 7.07 9.03
N LEU A 8 13.78 7.22 8.55
CA LEU A 8 12.56 6.77 9.22
C LEU A 8 11.75 5.86 8.29
N ILE A 9 11.51 4.64 8.75
CA ILE A 9 10.66 3.67 8.04
C ILE A 9 9.19 3.94 8.38
N LEU A 10 8.35 4.07 7.36
CA LEU A 10 6.90 4.17 7.49
C LEU A 10 6.31 2.77 7.74
N GLY A 11 6.54 2.23 8.94
CA GLY A 11 6.27 0.83 9.30
C GLY A 11 4.79 0.43 9.44
N CYS A 12 3.85 1.34 9.20
CA CYS A 12 2.42 1.06 9.17
C CYS A 12 1.87 1.41 7.79
N THR A 13 0.97 0.56 7.26
CA THR A 13 0.36 0.72 5.92
C THR A 13 -0.40 2.04 5.73
N HIS A 14 -0.75 2.74 6.81
CA HIS A 14 -1.45 4.02 6.77
C HIS A 14 -0.52 5.25 6.68
N TYR A 15 0.74 5.13 7.12
CA TYR A 15 1.66 6.26 7.18
C TYR A 15 2.05 6.89 5.83
N PRO A 16 2.04 6.17 4.69
CA PRO A 16 2.22 6.82 3.38
C PRO A 16 1.24 7.98 3.13
N PHE A 17 0.01 7.91 3.63
CA PHE A 17 -0.97 9.00 3.50
C PHE A 17 -0.61 10.24 4.33
N LEU A 18 0.23 10.09 5.35
CA LEU A 18 0.71 11.16 6.23
C LEU A 18 2.14 11.59 5.91
N GLN A 19 2.75 11.03 4.85
CA GLN A 19 4.16 11.23 4.54
C GLN A 19 4.56 12.70 4.46
N LYS A 20 3.69 13.56 3.90
CA LYS A 20 3.93 15.00 3.82
C LYS A 20 4.08 15.63 5.22
N VAL A 21 3.11 15.39 6.09
CA VAL A 21 3.10 15.93 7.47
C VAL A 21 4.28 15.37 8.28
N ILE A 22 4.56 14.08 8.16
CA ILE A 22 5.70 13.44 8.82
C ILE A 22 7.02 14.07 8.34
N SER A 23 7.16 14.33 7.04
CA SER A 23 8.34 14.98 6.46
C SER A 23 8.54 16.40 6.99
N GLU A 24 7.47 17.18 7.08
CA GLU A 24 7.49 18.55 7.62
C GLU A 24 7.96 18.57 9.08
N ILE A 25 7.49 17.64 9.91
CA ILE A 25 7.87 17.53 11.33
C ILE A 25 9.32 17.08 11.50
N MET A 26 9.72 16.03 10.77
CA MET A 26 11.05 15.42 10.88
C MET A 26 12.13 16.31 10.27
N GLY A 27 11.79 17.06 9.23
CA GLY A 27 12.68 17.96 8.50
C GLY A 27 13.43 17.25 7.36
N PRO A 28 14.03 18.03 6.44
CA PRO A 28 14.56 17.54 5.16
C PRO A 28 15.78 16.62 5.27
N ARG A 29 16.42 16.55 6.44
CA ARG A 29 17.58 15.68 6.68
C ARG A 29 17.19 14.22 6.92
N ILE A 30 15.90 13.94 7.18
CA ILE A 30 15.42 12.60 7.48
C ILE A 30 14.85 11.97 6.22
N ARG A 31 15.44 10.86 5.78
CA ARG A 31 14.93 10.07 4.67
C ARG A 31 13.72 9.24 5.11
N LEU A 32 12.57 9.47 4.51
CA LEU A 32 11.38 8.63 4.73
C LEU A 32 11.41 7.43 3.77
N VAL A 33 11.18 6.22 4.30
CA VAL A 33 11.17 4.98 3.52
C VAL A 33 9.80 4.32 3.63
N ASN A 34 9.12 4.12 2.50
CA ASN A 34 7.90 3.32 2.41
C ASN A 34 8.25 1.85 2.05
N PRO A 35 8.10 0.89 2.98
CA PRO A 35 8.46 -0.50 2.74
C PRO A 35 7.58 -1.20 1.70
N ALA A 36 6.38 -0.67 1.41
CA ALA A 36 5.46 -1.27 0.44
C ALA A 36 6.08 -1.42 -0.97
N TYR A 37 6.95 -0.49 -1.36
CA TYR A 37 7.62 -0.56 -2.67
C TYR A 37 8.54 -1.78 -2.78
N ASN A 38 9.35 -2.03 -1.75
CA ASN A 38 10.25 -3.18 -1.72
C ASN A 38 9.45 -4.49 -1.68
N ALA A 39 8.37 -4.54 -0.90
CA ALA A 39 7.48 -5.70 -0.86
C ALA A 39 6.92 -6.07 -2.25
N VAL A 40 6.56 -5.07 -3.07
CA VAL A 40 6.10 -5.30 -4.45
C VAL A 40 7.22 -5.79 -5.37
N LEU A 41 8.44 -5.25 -5.23
CA LEU A 41 9.59 -5.72 -6.01
C LEU A 41 9.96 -7.16 -5.67
N ASP A 42 9.96 -7.50 -4.39
CA ASP A 42 10.23 -8.86 -3.92
C ASP A 42 9.16 -9.83 -4.41
N LEU A 43 7.88 -9.46 -4.32
CA LEU A 43 6.78 -10.24 -4.89
C LEU A 43 6.95 -10.47 -6.39
N LYS A 44 7.30 -9.44 -7.16
CA LYS A 44 7.55 -9.56 -8.61
C LYS A 44 8.68 -10.54 -8.91
N LYS A 45 9.77 -10.50 -8.12
CA LYS A 45 10.89 -11.42 -8.25
C LYS A 45 10.44 -12.86 -8.01
N ILE A 46 9.75 -13.10 -6.89
CA ILE A 46 9.22 -14.43 -6.54
C ILE A 46 8.30 -14.97 -7.66
N LEU A 47 7.36 -14.15 -8.15
CA LEU A 47 6.46 -14.56 -9.24
C LEU A 47 7.23 -14.90 -10.52
N LYS A 48 8.29 -14.15 -10.86
CA LYS A 48 9.11 -14.42 -12.05
C LYS A 48 9.90 -15.72 -11.91
N GLU A 49 10.54 -15.93 -10.76
CA GLU A 49 11.35 -17.13 -10.48
C GLU A 49 10.51 -18.41 -10.48
N ASN A 50 9.25 -18.32 -10.07
CA ASN A 50 8.32 -19.45 -10.06
C ASN A 50 7.51 -19.60 -11.37
N ASN A 51 7.82 -18.82 -12.42
CA ASN A 51 7.04 -18.78 -13.67
C ASN A 51 5.54 -18.48 -13.48
N LEU A 52 5.19 -17.74 -12.43
CA LEU A 52 3.81 -17.32 -12.09
C LEU A 52 3.50 -15.87 -12.52
N LEU A 53 4.51 -15.12 -12.97
CA LEU A 53 4.32 -13.73 -13.38
C LEU A 53 3.44 -13.66 -14.63
N LYS A 54 2.19 -13.23 -14.45
CA LYS A 54 1.25 -12.95 -15.53
C LYS A 54 1.20 -11.46 -15.82
N ILE A 55 1.36 -11.08 -17.10
CA ILE A 55 1.15 -9.71 -17.58
C ILE A 55 -0.14 -9.71 -18.39
N ASP A 56 -1.23 -9.24 -17.78
CA ASP A 56 -2.55 -9.19 -18.39
C ASP A 56 -3.11 -7.75 -18.31
N LYS A 57 -3.65 -7.26 -19.42
CA LYS A 57 -4.30 -5.95 -19.47
C LYS A 57 -5.76 -6.01 -19.01
N ASN A 58 -6.39 -7.18 -19.08
CA ASN A 58 -7.78 -7.42 -18.70
C ASN A 58 -7.87 -8.03 -17.29
N ARG A 59 -7.25 -7.38 -16.31
CA ARG A 59 -7.33 -7.85 -14.91
C ARG A 59 -8.66 -7.43 -14.29
N LYS A 60 -9.34 -8.37 -13.63
CA LYS A 60 -10.46 -8.07 -12.73
C LYS A 60 -9.96 -8.14 -11.30
N GLU A 61 -10.17 -7.08 -10.53
CA GLU A 61 -9.77 -7.00 -9.13
C GLU A 61 -10.99 -7.26 -8.23
N SER A 62 -10.85 -8.15 -7.26
CA SER A 62 -11.89 -8.44 -6.26
C SER A 62 -11.31 -8.26 -4.87
N TYR A 63 -12.00 -7.47 -4.04
CA TYR A 63 -11.62 -7.17 -2.67
C TYR A 63 -12.67 -7.70 -1.70
N TYR A 64 -12.22 -8.10 -0.52
CA TYR A 64 -13.09 -8.67 0.51
C TYR A 64 -12.88 -7.93 1.82
N THR A 65 -13.96 -7.73 2.58
CA THR A 65 -13.90 -7.07 3.89
C THR A 65 -14.81 -7.76 4.89
N SER A 66 -14.38 -7.88 6.15
CA SER A 66 -15.27 -8.28 7.25
C SER A 66 -16.15 -7.14 7.76
N GLY A 67 -15.79 -5.90 7.39
CA GLY A 67 -16.51 -4.68 7.77
C GLY A 67 -17.66 -4.33 6.83
N SER A 68 -17.92 -3.03 6.69
CA SER A 68 -18.92 -2.51 5.75
C SER A 68 -18.30 -2.38 4.34
N PRO A 69 -18.86 -3.07 3.32
CA PRO A 69 -18.42 -2.89 1.94
C PRO A 69 -18.53 -1.44 1.46
N ASP A 70 -19.53 -0.69 1.91
CA ASP A 70 -19.72 0.69 1.47
C ASP A 70 -18.69 1.65 2.07
N ASN A 71 -18.28 1.43 3.32
CA ASN A 71 -17.16 2.17 3.89
C ASN A 71 -15.85 1.80 3.19
N MET A 72 -15.65 0.52 2.88
CA MET A 72 -14.46 0.06 2.14
C MET A 72 -14.41 0.64 0.72
N LYS A 73 -15.55 0.75 0.02
CA LYS A 73 -15.63 1.42 -1.29
C LYS A 73 -15.18 2.88 -1.22
N LYS A 74 -15.51 3.61 -0.16
CA LYS A 74 -15.07 5.00 0.02
C LYS A 74 -13.54 5.08 0.15
N VAL A 75 -12.95 4.19 0.95
CA VAL A 75 -11.49 4.11 1.12
C VAL A 75 -10.82 3.69 -0.19
N ALA A 76 -11.32 2.64 -0.84
CA ALA A 76 -10.80 2.12 -2.10
C ALA A 76 -10.78 3.20 -3.20
N ARG A 77 -11.83 4.01 -3.34
CA ARG A 77 -11.86 5.15 -4.27
C ARG A 77 -10.78 6.20 -4.02
N ALA A 78 -10.35 6.37 -2.76
CA ALA A 78 -9.33 7.35 -2.42
C ALA A 78 -7.90 6.84 -2.66
N ILE A 79 -7.69 5.52 -2.73
CA ILE A 79 -6.34 4.93 -2.72
C ILE A 79 -6.02 4.05 -3.93
N LEU A 80 -7.03 3.57 -4.66
CA LEU A 80 -6.85 2.71 -5.84
C LEU A 80 -6.89 3.53 -7.13
N ASN A 81 -6.05 3.15 -8.09
CA ASN A 81 -5.96 3.79 -9.41
C ASN A 81 -6.95 3.21 -10.45
N SER A 82 -7.85 2.32 -10.03
CA SER A 82 -8.86 1.69 -10.88
C SER A 82 -10.24 1.91 -10.27
N PHE A 83 -11.28 1.87 -11.10
CA PHE A 83 -12.68 1.87 -10.65
C PHE A 83 -13.40 0.55 -10.98
N GLU A 84 -12.71 -0.37 -11.66
CA GLU A 84 -13.25 -1.67 -12.06
C GLU A 84 -12.86 -2.73 -11.03
N TYR A 85 -13.59 -2.77 -9.91
CA TYR A 85 -13.43 -3.79 -8.88
C TYR A 85 -14.74 -4.15 -8.19
N SER A 86 -14.81 -5.37 -7.65
CA SER A 86 -15.86 -5.78 -6.70
C SER A 86 -15.37 -5.66 -5.26
N ILE A 87 -16.27 -5.31 -4.33
CA ILE A 87 -16.02 -5.35 -2.88
C ILE A 87 -17.15 -6.10 -2.20
N GLU A 88 -16.81 -7.20 -1.55
CA GLU A 88 -17.78 -8.12 -0.93
C GLU A 88 -17.54 -8.28 0.57
N LYS A 89 -18.63 -8.44 1.33
CA LYS A 89 -18.54 -8.74 2.76
C LYS A 89 -18.29 -10.23 2.96
N VAL A 90 -17.28 -10.58 3.75
CA VAL A 90 -17.00 -11.96 4.15
C VAL A 90 -17.17 -12.14 5.66
N ILE A 91 -17.70 -13.28 6.06
CA ILE A 91 -17.85 -13.70 7.45
C ILE A 91 -17.07 -15.01 7.59
N PHE A 92 -16.19 -15.06 8.58
CA PHE A 92 -15.35 -16.23 8.89
C PHE A 92 -16.04 -17.16 9.87
#